data_AF-A0A1B6LHL8-F1
#
_entry.id   AF-A0A1B6LHL8-F1
#
_cell.length_a   1.000
_cell.length_b   1.000
_cell.length_c   1.000
_cell.angle_alpha   90.00
_cell.angle_beta   90.00
_cell.angle_gamma   90.00
#
_symmetry.space_group_name_H-M   'P 1'
#
loop_
_entity.id
_entity.type
_entity.pdbx_description
1 polymer ?
#
loop_
_entity_poly.entity_id
_entity_poly.type
_entity_poly.pdbx_seq_one_letter_code
_entity_poly.pdbx_strand_id
1 'polypeptide(L)'
;SDPAADKPVMDSTAIENCLSQLLSKGTVIDCIVTKLAGRIEEIVQDAVAGTVKPLLDEVAALRREVMTLQETVSMLDTRLRSRTDELEQYQRRNNLRVFGISETDGEDTDTIVAKLFEERLDVDIPVSCLDLTHR
;
A
#
# COMPACT_ATOMS: atom_id res chain seq x y z
N SER A 1 -82.37 -35.72 42.41
CA SER A 1 -81.38 -36.67 41.91
C SER A 1 -80.75 -36.10 40.66
N ASP A 2 -79.53 -35.58 40.79
CA ASP A 2 -78.65 -35.22 39.67
C ASP A 2 -78.23 -36.47 38.87
N PRO A 3 -77.68 -36.30 37.65
CA PRO A 3 -76.22 -36.22 37.59
C PRO A 3 -75.72 -35.10 36.67
N ALA A 4 -74.80 -34.29 37.23
CA ALA A 4 -74.00 -33.32 36.52
C ALA A 4 -73.05 -34.02 35.52
N ALA A 5 -72.95 -33.46 34.31
CA ALA A 5 -72.01 -33.90 33.30
C ALA A 5 -70.57 -33.58 33.73
N ASP A 6 -69.83 -34.63 34.06
CA ASP A 6 -68.42 -34.63 34.41
C ASP A 6 -67.58 -34.22 33.18
N LYS A 7 -67.08 -32.98 33.17
CA LYS A 7 -66.05 -32.57 32.20
C LYS A 7 -64.75 -33.22 32.66
N PRO A 8 -64.01 -33.93 31.79
CA PRO A 8 -62.74 -34.53 32.18
C PRO A 8 -61.77 -33.42 32.60
N VAL A 9 -61.57 -33.29 33.91
CA VAL A 9 -60.53 -32.45 34.48
C VAL A 9 -59.22 -33.17 34.18
N MET A 10 -58.47 -32.70 33.18
CA MET A 10 -57.13 -33.24 32.92
C MET A 10 -56.29 -33.03 34.17
N ASP A 11 -55.76 -34.13 34.70
CA ASP A 11 -54.87 -34.13 35.86
C ASP A 11 -53.56 -33.43 35.50
N SER A 12 -53.33 -32.26 36.11
CA SER A 12 -52.14 -31.42 35.92
C SER A 12 -50.85 -32.21 36.18
N THR A 13 -50.89 -33.17 37.10
CA THR A 13 -49.76 -34.02 37.49
C THR A 13 -49.39 -35.01 36.38
N ALA A 14 -50.38 -35.52 35.64
CA ALA A 14 -50.15 -36.40 34.50
C ALA A 14 -49.49 -35.64 33.32
N ILE A 15 -49.85 -34.36 33.14
CA ILE A 15 -49.25 -33.49 32.14
C ILE A 15 -47.78 -33.20 32.49
N GLU A 16 -47.47 -32.85 33.74
CA GLU A 16 -46.09 -32.61 34.19
C GLU A 16 -45.19 -33.84 34.07
N ASN A 17 -45.68 -35.02 34.44
CA ASN A 17 -44.93 -36.26 34.31
C ASN A 17 -44.67 -36.62 32.83
N CYS A 18 -45.66 -36.41 31.96
CA CYS A 18 -45.52 -36.65 30.53
C CYS A 18 -44.49 -35.68 29.90
N LEU A 19 -44.56 -34.39 30.26
CA LEU A 19 -43.59 -33.39 29.82
C LEU A 19 -42.17 -33.71 30.31
N SER A 20 -42.02 -34.11 31.58
CA SER A 20 -40.73 -34.50 32.16
C SER A 20 -40.13 -35.72 31.46
N GLN A 21 -40.97 -36.69 31.10
CA GLN A 21 -40.54 -37.89 30.37
C GLN A 21 -40.22 -37.62 28.90
N LEU A 22 -40.84 -36.59 28.29
CA LEU A 22 -40.55 -36.16 26.93
C LEU A 22 -39.24 -35.37 26.85
N LEU A 23 -38.99 -34.52 27.85
CA LEU A 23 -37.76 -33.73 27.98
C LEU A 23 -36.56 -34.60 28.39
N SER A 24 -36.76 -35.63 29.23
CA SER A 24 -35.70 -36.55 29.65
C SER A 24 -35.22 -37.49 28.54
N LYS A 25 -36.01 -37.68 27.48
CA LYS A 25 -35.64 -38.53 26.33
C LYS A 25 -34.59 -37.90 25.41
N GLY A 26 -34.13 -36.67 25.68
CA GLY A 26 -33.01 -36.01 24.99
C GLY A 26 -33.26 -35.61 23.53
N THR A 27 -34.14 -36.33 22.82
CA THR A 27 -34.45 -36.16 21.39
C THR A 27 -35.00 -34.78 21.05
N VAL A 28 -35.83 -34.20 21.93
CA VAL A 28 -36.38 -32.84 21.73
C VAL A 28 -35.29 -31.79 21.89
N ILE A 29 -34.43 -31.94 22.91
CA ILE A 29 -33.33 -31.02 23.17
C ILE A 29 -32.31 -31.10 22.03
N ASP A 30 -31.93 -32.30 21.59
CA ASP A 30 -31.05 -32.50 20.43
C ASP A 30 -31.62 -31.87 19.15
N CYS A 31 -32.93 -32.02 18.90
CA CYS A 31 -33.56 -31.41 17.74
C CYS A 31 -33.52 -29.88 17.79
N ILE A 32 -33.74 -29.29 18.97
CA ILE A 32 -33.66 -27.83 19.18
C ILE A 32 -32.21 -27.36 19.00
N VAL A 33 -31.25 -28.03 19.63
CA VAL A 33 -29.82 -27.70 19.52
C VAL A 33 -29.35 -27.80 18.08
N THR A 34 -29.75 -28.84 17.35
CA THR A 34 -29.39 -29.02 15.93
C THR A 34 -29.97 -27.90 15.05
N LYS A 35 -31.24 -27.51 15.28
CA LYS A 35 -31.85 -26.39 14.56
C LYS A 35 -31.21 -25.05 14.88
N LEU A 36 -30.82 -24.82 16.14
CA LEU A 36 -30.11 -23.62 16.55
C LEU A 36 -28.70 -23.58 15.95
N ALA A 37 -27.97 -24.70 15.96
CA ALA A 37 -26.65 -24.81 15.35
C ALA A 37 -26.70 -24.49 13.84
N GLY A 38 -27.66 -25.06 13.11
CA GLY A 38 -27.83 -24.77 11.68
C GLY A 38 -28.16 -23.29 11.41
N ARG A 39 -29.00 -22.66 12.25
CA ARG A 39 -29.28 -21.22 12.12
C ARG A 39 -28.06 -20.35 12.42
N ILE A 40 -27.27 -20.72 13.43
CA ILE A 40 -26.04 -20.00 13.76
C ILE A 40 -25.04 -20.13 12.61
N GLU A 41 -24.88 -21.32 12.04
CA GLU A 41 -24.02 -21.57 10.87
C GLU A 41 -24.42 -20.70 9.68
N GLU A 42 -25.71 -20.65 9.35
CA GLU A 42 -26.24 -19.84 8.24
C GLU A 42 -25.98 -18.34 8.47
N ILE A 43 -26.27 -17.82 9.67
CA ILE A 43 -26.02 -16.40 10.02
C ILE A 43 -24.53 -16.07 9.94
N VAL A 44 -23.67 -16.95 10.46
CA VAL A 44 -22.22 -16.73 10.42
C VAL A 44 -21.71 -16.78 8.99
N GLN A 45 -22.19 -17.72 8.19
CA GLN A 45 -21.79 -17.85 6.79
C GLN A 45 -22.21 -16.64 5.96
N ASP A 46 -23.43 -16.12 6.17
CA ASP A 46 -23.92 -14.91 5.51
C ASP A 46 -23.12 -13.66 5.94
N ALA A 47 -22.85 -13.51 7.24
CA ALA A 47 -22.08 -12.38 7.75
C ALA A 47 -20.63 -12.39 7.24
N VAL A 48 -20.01 -13.58 7.20
CA VAL A 48 -18.66 -13.78 6.68
C VAL A 48 -18.63 -13.55 5.17
N ALA A 49 -19.57 -14.12 4.40
CA ALA A 49 -19.63 -13.94 2.97
C ALA A 49 -19.90 -12.48 2.58
N GLY A 50 -20.78 -11.80 3.33
CA GLY A 50 -21.12 -10.40 3.11
C GLY A 50 -19.99 -9.42 3.42
N THR A 51 -19.08 -9.78 4.33
CA THR A 51 -18.01 -8.86 4.78
C THR A 51 -16.65 -9.22 4.23
N VAL A 52 -16.26 -10.49 4.28
CA VAL A 52 -14.92 -10.94 3.89
C VAL A 52 -14.74 -10.87 2.37
N LYS A 53 -15.76 -11.19 1.60
CA LYS A 53 -15.65 -11.19 0.13
C LYS A 53 -15.42 -9.78 -0.45
N PRO A 54 -16.20 -8.75 -0.07
CA PRO A 54 -15.92 -7.38 -0.52
C PRO A 54 -14.55 -6.87 -0.09
N LEU A 55 -14.11 -7.20 1.14
CA LEU A 55 -12.77 -6.81 1.61
C LEU A 55 -11.66 -7.48 0.79
N LEU A 56 -11.82 -8.74 0.39
CA LEU A 56 -10.87 -9.41 -0.49
C LEU A 56 -10.81 -8.75 -1.87
N ASP A 57 -11.96 -8.36 -2.42
CA ASP A 57 -12.06 -7.65 -3.70
C ASP A 57 -11.42 -6.26 -3.61
N GLU A 58 -11.63 -5.53 -2.50
CA GLU A 58 -11.01 -4.24 -2.23
C GLU A 58 -9.49 -4.36 -2.06
N VAL A 59 -9.01 -5.35 -1.31
CA VAL A 59 -7.56 -5.63 -1.19
C VAL A 59 -6.95 -5.95 -2.56
N ALA A 60 -7.65 -6.71 -3.41
CA ALA A 60 -7.20 -6.99 -4.77
C ALA A 60 -7.17 -5.72 -5.64
N ALA A 61 -8.13 -4.81 -5.47
CA ALA A 61 -8.16 -3.52 -6.17
C ALA A 61 -7.02 -2.61 -5.74
N LEU A 62 -6.82 -2.43 -4.43
CA LEU A 62 -5.74 -1.62 -3.88
C LEU A 62 -4.36 -2.15 -4.27
N ARG A 63 -4.17 -3.48 -4.29
CA ARG A 63 -2.91 -4.08 -4.77
C ARG A 63 -2.62 -3.74 -6.22
N ARG A 64 -3.63 -3.74 -7.10
CA ARG A 64 -3.47 -3.33 -8.50
C ARG A 64 -3.09 -1.86 -8.60
N GLU A 65 -3.76 -1.00 -7.84
CA GLU A 65 -3.46 0.44 -7.82
C GLU A 65 -2.03 0.72 -7.34
N VAL A 66 -1.59 0.06 -6.27
CA VAL A 66 -0.21 0.15 -5.78
C VAL A 66 0.80 -0.25 -6.86
N MET A 67 0.56 -1.33 -7.59
CA MET A 67 1.43 -1.73 -8.70
C MET A 67 1.50 -0.67 -9.80
N THR A 68 0.35 -0.15 -10.23
CA THR A 68 0.30 0.91 -11.27
C THR A 68 0.99 2.20 -10.81
N LEU A 69 0.81 2.59 -9.55
CA LEU A 69 1.49 3.75 -8.97
C LEU A 69 3.00 3.55 -8.89
N GLN A 70 3.45 2.36 -8.48
CA GLN A 70 4.88 2.02 -8.44
C GLN A 70 5.52 2.09 -9.82
N GLU A 71 4.88 1.54 -10.85
CA GLU A 71 5.36 1.64 -12.23
C GLU A 71 5.43 3.10 -12.69
N THR A 72 4.40 3.89 -12.39
CA THR A 72 4.34 5.31 -12.76
C THR A 72 5.46 6.11 -12.08
N VAL A 73 5.69 5.88 -10.78
CA VAL A 73 6.77 6.51 -10.02
C VAL A 73 8.13 6.15 -10.60
N SER A 74 8.37 4.87 -10.90
CA SER A 74 9.63 4.40 -11.49
C SER A 74 9.90 5.04 -12.86
N MET A 75 8.88 5.09 -13.72
CA MET A 75 8.96 5.73 -15.02
C MET A 75 9.26 7.24 -14.90
N LEU A 76 8.58 7.93 -13.98
CA LEU A 76 8.78 9.37 -13.76
C LEU A 76 10.18 9.65 -13.20
N ASP A 77 10.66 8.86 -12.26
CA ASP A 77 12.01 8.99 -11.71
C ASP A 77 13.07 8.81 -12.80
N THR A 78 12.94 7.77 -13.63
CA THR A 78 13.83 7.56 -14.78
C THR A 78 13.83 8.75 -15.74
N ARG A 79 12.64 9.29 -16.06
CA ARG A 79 12.51 10.45 -16.95
C ARG A 79 13.11 11.71 -16.35
N LEU A 80 12.94 11.93 -15.04
CA LEU A 80 13.50 13.08 -14.35
C LEU A 80 15.03 13.00 -14.30
N ARG A 81 15.59 11.82 -14.04
CA ARG A 81 17.04 11.60 -14.08
C ARG A 81 17.61 11.90 -15.46
N SER A 82 17.05 11.30 -16.52
CA SER A 82 17.49 11.57 -17.90
C SER A 82 17.47 13.06 -18.23
N ARG A 83 16.38 13.76 -17.88
CA ARG A 83 16.26 15.20 -18.13
C ARG A 83 17.26 16.02 -17.31
N THR A 84 17.53 15.61 -16.07
CA THR A 84 18.51 16.28 -15.22
C THR A 84 19.91 16.10 -15.81
N ASP A 85 20.27 14.89 -16.20
CA ASP A 85 21.56 14.58 -16.82
C ASP A 85 21.75 15.37 -18.13
N GLU A 86 20.72 15.44 -18.97
CA GLU A 86 20.74 16.25 -20.20
C GLU A 86 20.94 17.74 -19.92
N LEU A 87 20.25 18.28 -18.92
CA LEU A 87 20.39 19.68 -18.53
C LEU A 87 21.77 19.96 -17.94
N GLU A 88 22.28 19.05 -17.12
CA GLU A 88 23.62 19.12 -16.54
C GLU A 88 24.71 19.07 -17.62
N GLN A 89 24.55 18.20 -18.61
CA GLN A 89 25.43 18.13 -19.76
C GLN A 89 25.36 19.42 -20.60
N TYR A 90 24.16 19.96 -20.81
CA TYR A 90 23.96 21.20 -21.55
C TYR A 90 24.63 22.39 -20.83
N GLN A 91 24.47 22.49 -19.51
CA GLN A 91 25.09 23.54 -18.70
C GLN A 91 26.62 23.46 -18.70
N ARG A 92 27.19 22.25 -18.74
CA ARG A 92 28.66 22.05 -18.74
C ARG A 92 29.27 21.94 -20.12
N ARG A 93 28.48 22.09 -21.19
CA ARG A 93 28.92 21.85 -22.58
C ARG A 93 30.14 22.69 -22.98
N ASN A 94 30.22 23.92 -22.48
CA ASN A 94 31.31 24.84 -22.77
C ASN A 94 32.29 24.99 -21.61
N ASN A 95 32.19 24.15 -20.58
CA ASN A 95 33.05 24.21 -19.41
C ASN A 95 34.25 23.28 -19.63
N LEU A 96 35.44 23.78 -19.35
CA LEU A 96 36.66 22.98 -19.37
C LEU A 96 37.13 22.74 -17.95
N ARG A 97 37.53 21.50 -17.67
CA ARG A 97 38.12 21.13 -16.38
C ARG A 97 39.60 20.85 -16.58
N VAL A 98 40.43 21.64 -15.93
CA VAL A 98 41.88 21.56 -16.04
C VAL A 98 42.44 20.93 -14.77
N PHE A 99 43.32 19.94 -14.92
CA PHE A 99 43.92 19.21 -13.81
C PHE A 99 45.44 19.38 -13.80
N GLY A 100 46.06 19.24 -12.63
CA GLY A 100 47.52 19.23 -12.48
C GLY A 100 48.18 20.61 -12.38
N ILE A 101 47.40 21.67 -12.19
CA ILE A 101 47.91 23.02 -11.92
C ILE A 101 48.08 23.18 -10.41
N SER A 102 49.31 23.49 -9.97
CA SER A 102 49.61 23.77 -8.56
C SER A 102 48.83 25.00 -8.07
N GLU A 103 48.35 24.97 -6.84
CA GLU A 103 47.59 26.08 -6.23
C GLU A 103 48.53 27.04 -5.50
N THR A 104 48.26 28.34 -5.62
CA THR A 104 49.01 29.39 -4.94
C THR A 104 48.07 30.42 -4.31
N ASP A 105 48.43 30.94 -3.14
CA ASP A 105 47.59 31.90 -2.42
C ASP A 105 47.43 33.21 -3.20
N GLY A 106 46.17 33.65 -3.37
CA GLY A 106 45.85 34.90 -4.06
C GLY A 106 46.08 34.86 -5.57
N GLU A 107 46.10 33.67 -6.17
CA GLU A 107 46.31 33.53 -7.60
C GLU A 107 45.12 33.99 -8.44
N ASP A 108 45.43 34.46 -9.64
CA ASP A 108 44.45 34.83 -10.64
C ASP A 108 44.24 33.65 -11.61
N THR A 109 43.10 32.97 -11.47
CA THR A 109 42.74 31.79 -12.26
C THR A 109 42.54 32.12 -13.74
N ASP A 110 42.09 33.33 -14.09
CA ASP A 110 41.92 33.73 -15.48
C ASP A 110 43.27 33.83 -16.19
N THR A 111 44.23 34.50 -15.55
CA THR A 111 45.60 34.64 -16.06
C THR A 111 46.29 33.28 -16.19
N ILE A 112 46.09 32.38 -15.23
CA ILE A 112 46.66 31.03 -15.27
C ILE A 112 46.11 30.24 -16.47
N VAL A 113 44.79 30.29 -16.70
CA VAL A 113 44.17 29.59 -17.83
C VAL A 113 44.62 30.19 -19.15
N ALA A 114 44.61 31.51 -19.31
CA ALA A 114 45.05 32.16 -20.55
C ALA A 114 46.49 31.76 -20.92
N LYS A 115 47.42 31.81 -19.95
CA LYS A 115 48.81 31.38 -20.15
C LYS A 115 48.93 29.90 -20.50
N LEU A 116 48.13 29.04 -19.88
CA LEU A 116 48.15 27.61 -20.19
C LEU A 116 47.79 27.35 -21.66
N PHE A 117 46.76 28.02 -22.17
CA PHE A 117 46.32 27.84 -23.56
C PHE A 117 47.35 28.38 -24.56
N GLU A 118 47.95 29.53 -24.26
CA GLU A 118 49.01 30.10 -25.08
C GLU A 118 50.25 29.19 -25.09
N GLU A 119 50.77 28.79 -23.92
CA GLU A 119 52.02 28.04 -23.82
C GLU A 119 51.93 26.57 -24.25
N ARG A 120 50.78 25.92 -24.04
CA ARG A 120 50.63 24.47 -24.28
C ARG A 120 49.89 24.11 -25.55
N LEU A 121 49.00 25.00 -26.01
CA LEU A 121 48.12 24.74 -27.14
C LEU A 121 48.34 25.70 -28.31
N ASP A 122 49.18 26.75 -28.13
CA ASP A 122 49.42 27.80 -29.13
C ASP A 122 48.11 28.51 -29.54
N VAL A 123 47.21 28.71 -28.56
CA VAL A 123 45.92 29.38 -28.74
C VAL A 123 45.86 30.61 -27.85
N ASP A 124 45.74 31.78 -28.48
CA ASP A 124 45.48 33.04 -27.78
C ASP A 124 43.99 33.14 -27.41
N ILE A 125 43.70 33.10 -26.11
CA ILE A 125 42.35 33.27 -25.56
C ILE A 125 42.35 34.53 -24.69
N PRO A 126 41.69 35.62 -25.12
CA PRO A 126 41.60 36.81 -24.30
C PRO A 126 40.72 36.53 -23.07
N VAL A 127 41.10 37.09 -21.93
CA VAL A 127 40.39 36.91 -20.64
C VAL A 127 38.91 37.30 -20.74
N SER A 128 38.55 38.25 -21.61
CA SER A 128 37.15 38.64 -21.85
C SER A 128 36.27 37.52 -22.44
N CYS A 129 36.87 36.44 -22.95
CA CYS A 129 36.16 35.25 -23.43
C CYS A 129 35.97 34.19 -22.33
N LEU A 130 36.49 34.42 -21.13
CA LEU A 130 36.28 33.58 -19.97
C LEU A 130 35.10 34.12 -19.17
N ASP A 131 34.03 33.33 -19.03
CA ASP A 131 32.85 33.75 -18.29
C ASP A 131 33.04 33.61 -16.77
N LEU A 132 33.58 32.47 -16.33
CA LEU A 132 33.84 32.16 -14.92
C LEU A 132 34.99 31.15 -14.82
N THR A 133 36.04 31.51 -14.09
CA THR A 133 37.08 30.57 -13.67
C THR A 133 37.06 30.40 -12.15
N HIS A 134 37.34 29.19 -11.68
CA HIS A 134 37.40 28.84 -10.27
C HIS A 134 38.15 27.50 -10.08
N ARG A 135 38.49 27.20 -8.83
CA ARG A 135 39.01 25.89 -8.40
C ARG A 135 37.93 25.02 -7.80
#